data_AF-A0A9E2PQY4-F1
#
_entry.id   AF-A0A9E2PQY4-F1
#
_cell.length_a   1.000
_cell.length_b   1.000
_cell.length_c   1.000
_cell.angle_alpha   90.00
_cell.angle_beta   90.00
_cell.angle_gamma   90.00
#
_symmetry.space_group_name_H-M   'P 1'
#
loop_
_entity.id
_entity.type
_entity.pdbx_description
1 polymer ?
#
loop_
_entity_poly.entity_id
_entity_poly.type
_entity_poly.pdbx_seq_one_letter_code
_entity_poly.pdbx_strand_id
1 'polypeptide(L)'
;MIAEVSKVGKRGTVVIPAGLRRRFNVTEGSFIMAEERPEGILLRPAAVLPMESYSPERKAEFLLSNAINASDYAGAIKAVRAMGVDPAMIKHRKPTGV
;
A
#
# COMPACT_ATOMS: atom_id res chain seq x y z
N MET A 1 -26.98 -8.21 -16.63
CA MET A 1 -25.68 -8.92 -16.48
C MET A 1 -25.10 -9.05 -17.88
N ILE A 2 -23.86 -8.62 -18.13
CA ILE A 2 -23.23 -8.73 -19.46
C ILE A 2 -22.28 -9.92 -19.40
N ALA A 3 -22.53 -10.92 -20.23
CA ALA A 3 -21.67 -12.09 -20.38
C ALA A 3 -21.31 -12.20 -21.86
N GLU A 4 -20.01 -12.16 -22.16
CA GLU A 4 -19.48 -12.19 -23.52
C GLU A 4 -18.37 -13.25 -23.59
N VAL A 5 -18.43 -14.12 -24.59
CA VAL A 5 -17.45 -15.21 -24.76
C VAL A 5 -16.18 -14.65 -25.39
N SER A 6 -15.02 -15.06 -24.89
CA SER A 6 -13.72 -14.73 -25.46
C SER A 6 -12.93 -16.00 -25.75
N LYS A 7 -12.25 -16.04 -26.91
CA LYS A 7 -11.36 -17.16 -27.25
C LYS A 7 -10.05 -17.05 -26.48
N VAL A 8 -9.55 -18.18 -26.02
CA VAL A 8 -8.25 -18.28 -25.35
C VAL A 8 -7.16 -18.45 -26.42
N GLY A 9 -6.11 -17.62 -26.35
CA GLY A 9 -4.94 -17.74 -27.22
C GLY A 9 -4.01 -18.89 -26.80
N LYS A 10 -2.98 -19.17 -27.61
CA LYS A 10 -2.02 -20.28 -27.40
C LYS A 10 -1.39 -20.33 -26.00
N ARG A 11 -1.24 -19.17 -25.33
CA ARG A 11 -0.59 -19.04 -24.01
C ARG A 11 -1.56 -18.67 -22.88
N GLY A 12 -2.86 -18.93 -23.05
CA GLY A 12 -3.85 -18.57 -22.02
C GLY A 12 -4.26 -17.10 -22.02
N THR A 13 -3.82 -16.30 -23.00
CA THR A 13 -4.23 -14.90 -23.13
C THR A 13 -5.71 -14.82 -23.49
N VAL A 14 -6.47 -14.04 -22.72
CA VAL A 14 -7.89 -13.75 -22.97
C VAL A 14 -8.05 -12.26 -23.19
N VAL A 15 -8.75 -11.88 -24.26
CA VAL A 15 -9.12 -10.48 -24.50
C VAL A 15 -10.35 -10.16 -23.67
N ILE A 16 -10.27 -9.18 -22.76
CA ILE A 16 -11.46 -8.72 -22.04
C ILE A 16 -12.35 -7.91 -23.02
N PRO A 17 -13.62 -8.32 -23.22
CA PRO A 17 -14.55 -7.63 -24.11
C PRO A 17 -14.70 -6.14 -23.78
N ALA A 18 -14.90 -5.32 -24.80
CA ALA A 18 -14.91 -3.86 -24.66
C ALA A 18 -16.00 -3.35 -23.70
N GLY A 19 -17.16 -4.00 -23.65
CA GLY A 19 -18.23 -3.65 -22.71
C GLY A 19 -17.79 -3.82 -21.25
N LEU A 20 -17.15 -4.94 -20.94
CA LEU A 20 -16.63 -5.22 -19.61
C LEU A 20 -15.47 -4.28 -19.23
N ARG A 21 -14.54 -4.00 -20.15
CA ARG A 21 -13.43 -3.06 -19.89
C ARG A 21 -13.94 -1.67 -19.50
N ARG A 22 -14.90 -1.11 -20.24
CA ARG A 22 -15.49 0.20 -19.93
C ARG A 22 -16.21 0.20 -18.58
N ARG A 23 -16.97 -0.85 -18.29
CA ARG A 23 -17.74 -0.96 -17.05
C ARG A 23 -16.85 -1.03 -15.80
N PHE A 24 -15.71 -1.71 -15.90
CA PHE A 24 -14.76 -1.88 -14.80
C PHE A 24 -13.56 -0.93 -14.86
N ASN A 25 -13.61 0.08 -15.73
CA ASN A 25 -12.54 1.05 -15.95
C ASN A 25 -11.15 0.41 -16.20
N VAL A 26 -11.13 -0.71 -16.91
CA VAL A 26 -9.90 -1.44 -17.27
C VAL A 26 -9.33 -0.82 -18.53
N THR A 27 -8.19 -0.17 -18.38
CA THR A 27 -7.44 0.53 -19.44
C THR A 27 -6.08 -0.14 -19.67
N GLU A 28 -5.36 0.31 -20.69
CA GLU A 28 -3.99 -0.14 -20.92
C GLU A 28 -3.12 0.11 -19.67
N GLY A 29 -2.29 -0.87 -19.30
CA GLY A 29 -1.46 -0.81 -18.09
C GLY A 29 -2.20 -1.09 -16.77
N SER A 30 -3.53 -1.30 -16.79
CA SER A 30 -4.27 -1.71 -15.59
C SER A 30 -3.82 -3.09 -15.11
N PHE A 31 -3.66 -3.25 -13.80
CA PHE A 31 -3.41 -4.56 -13.20
C PHE A 31 -4.72 -5.29 -12.95
N ILE A 32 -4.72 -6.59 -13.27
CA ILE A 32 -5.83 -7.51 -13.02
C ILE A 32 -5.27 -8.67 -12.19
N MET A 33 -5.98 -9.04 -11.14
CA MET A 33 -5.69 -10.21 -10.36
C MET A 33 -6.56 -11.38 -10.84
N ALA A 34 -5.92 -12.52 -11.07
CA ALA A 34 -6.59 -13.77 -11.41
C ALA A 34 -6.57 -14.70 -10.20
N GLU A 35 -7.74 -15.04 -9.67
CA GLU A 35 -7.92 -15.92 -8.51
C GLU A 35 -8.61 -17.21 -8.92
N GLU A 36 -8.11 -18.35 -8.44
CA GLU A 36 -8.84 -19.61 -8.49
C GLU A 36 -10.05 -19.56 -7.54
N ARG A 37 -11.21 -19.96 -8.05
CA ARG A 37 -12.46 -20.09 -7.31
C ARG A 37 -13.16 -21.39 -7.73
N PRO A 38 -14.08 -21.95 -6.92
CA PRO A 38 -14.85 -23.14 -7.28
C PRO A 38 -15.58 -23.03 -8.64
N GLU A 39 -16.04 -21.82 -8.96
CA GLU A 39 -16.74 -21.48 -10.20
C GLU A 39 -15.82 -21.18 -11.41
N GLY A 40 -14.51 -21.15 -11.21
CA GLY A 40 -13.52 -20.89 -12.25
C GLY A 40 -12.49 -19.81 -11.86
N ILE A 41 -12.09 -18.98 -12.83
CA ILE A 41 -11.10 -17.92 -12.63
C ILE A 41 -11.83 -16.59 -12.44
N LEU A 42 -11.69 -15.99 -11.26
CA LEU A 42 -12.19 -14.64 -10.98
C LEU A 42 -11.13 -13.61 -11.39
N LEU A 43 -11.47 -12.74 -12.34
CA LEU A 43 -10.66 -11.59 -12.71
C LEU A 43 -11.19 -10.34 -12.00
N ARG A 44 -10.34 -9.66 -11.22
CA ARG A 44 -10.71 -8.40 -10.56
C ARG A 44 -9.64 -7.31 -10.74
N PRO A 45 -10.04 -6.03 -10.86
CA PRO A 45 -9.10 -4.92 -10.83
C PRO A 45 -8.19 -4.98 -9.60
N ALA A 46 -6.91 -4.66 -9.81
CA ALA A 46 -5.91 -4.61 -8.76
C ALA A 46 -5.09 -3.31 -8.87
N ALA A 47 -4.51 -2.90 -7.74
CA ALA A 47 -3.55 -1.82 -7.68
C ALA A 47 -2.24 -2.38 -7.13
N VAL A 48 -1.13 -2.08 -7.80
CA VAL A 48 0.21 -2.37 -7.30
C VAL A 48 0.71 -1.09 -6.65
N LEU A 49 0.82 -1.11 -5.32
CA LEU A 49 1.33 0.02 -4.55
C LEU A 49 2.74 -0.29 -4.07
N PRO A 50 3.71 0.64 -4.22
CA PRO A 50 5.00 0.47 -3.60
C PRO A 50 4.81 0.46 -2.08
N MET A 51 5.30 -0.60 -1.41
CA MET A 51 5.37 -0.64 0.04
C MET A 51 6.77 -0.24 0.48
N GLU A 52 6.85 0.81 1.30
CA GLU A 52 8.10 1.22 1.93
C GLU A 52 8.23 0.50 3.29
N SER A 53 9.31 -0.27 3.45
CA SER A 53 9.68 -0.86 4.73
C SER A 53 10.68 0.03 5.44
N TYR A 54 10.31 0.50 6.65
CA TYR A 54 11.19 1.31 7.49
C TYR A 54 11.73 0.51 8.67
N SER A 55 13.02 0.69 8.96
CA SER A 55 13.63 0.17 10.19
C SER A 55 13.00 0.83 11.43
N PRO A 56 13.08 0.20 12.61
CA PRO A 56 12.61 0.80 13.86
C PRO A 56 13.20 2.20 14.11
N GLU A 57 14.47 2.41 13.78
CA GLU A 57 15.19 3.67 13.95
C GLU A 57 14.63 4.75 13.01
N ARG A 58 14.34 4.41 11.76
CA ARG A 58 13.74 5.36 10.80
C ARG A 58 12.32 5.73 11.19
N LYS A 59 11.53 4.77 11.69
CA LYS A 59 10.20 5.06 12.26
C LYS A 59 10.31 5.98 13.47
N ALA A 60 11.29 5.73 14.34
CA ALA A 60 11.52 6.58 15.51
C ALA A 60 11.92 8.00 15.12
N GLU A 61 12.79 8.16 14.12
CA GLU A 61 13.17 9.47 13.60
C GLU A 61 11.95 10.25 13.10
N PHE A 62 11.04 9.60 12.37
CA PHE A 62 9.82 10.25 11.90
C PHE A 62 8.90 10.68 13.04
N LEU A 63 8.68 9.82 14.03
CA LEU A 63 7.84 10.15 15.18
C LEU A 63 8.38 11.35 15.94
N LEU A 64 9.70 11.40 16.14
CA LEU A 64 10.34 12.48 16.89
C LEU A 64 10.42 13.78 16.07
N SER A 65 10.73 13.68 14.77
CA SER A 65 10.91 14.86 13.89
C SER A 65 9.60 15.54 13.49
N ASN A 66 8.49 14.80 13.47
CA ASN A 66 7.18 15.32 13.09
C ASN A 66 6.36 15.81 14.29
N ALA A 67 6.88 15.67 15.52
CA ALA A 67 6.22 16.23 16.68
C ALA A 67 6.11 17.74 16.54
N ILE A 68 4.92 18.31 16.77
CA ILE A 68 4.66 19.73 16.52
C ILE A 68 4.86 20.63 17.76
N ASN A 69 4.83 20.06 18.96
CA ASN A 69 5.06 20.78 20.23
C ASN A 69 5.62 19.85 21.32
N ALA A 70 5.90 20.39 22.50
CA ALA A 70 6.49 19.64 23.61
C ALA A 70 5.63 18.48 24.13
N SER A 71 4.30 18.65 24.17
CA SER A 71 3.38 17.58 24.60
C SER A 71 3.38 16.42 23.59
N ASP A 72 3.34 16.75 22.31
CA ASP A 72 3.39 15.79 21.20
C ASP A 72 4.73 15.04 21.20
N TYR A 73 5.84 15.77 21.40
CA TYR A 73 7.17 15.20 21.48
C TYR A 73 7.34 14.24 22.68
N ALA A 74 6.76 14.56 23.84
CA ALA A 74 6.73 13.63 24.97
C ALA A 74 5.94 12.34 24.64
N GLY A 75 4.88 12.45 23.84
CA GLY A 75 4.15 11.31 23.29
C GLY A 75 5.01 10.48 22.33
N ALA A 76 5.71 11.13 21.40
CA ALA A 76 6.62 10.50 20.46
C ALA A 76 7.74 9.73 21.17
N ILE A 77 8.34 10.30 22.22
CA ILE A 77 9.35 9.62 23.06
C ILE A 77 8.80 8.32 23.65
N LYS A 78 7.57 8.32 24.19
CA LYS A 78 6.95 7.13 24.75
C LYS A 78 6.74 6.06 23.67
N ALA A 79 6.27 6.46 22.49
CA ALA A 79 6.07 5.56 21.36
C ALA A 79 7.40 4.94 20.88
N VAL A 80 8.47 5.73 20.80
CA VAL A 80 9.80 5.26 20.41
C VAL A 80 10.36 4.25 21.41
N ARG A 81 10.23 4.53 22.72
CA ARG A 81 10.63 3.57 23.77
C ARG A 81 9.83 2.27 23.71
N ALA A 82 8.53 2.34 23.43
CA ALA A 82 7.69 1.15 23.28
C ALA A 82 8.09 0.28 22.07
N MET A 83 8.75 0.85 21.06
CA MET A 83 9.35 0.11 19.95
C MET A 83 10.71 -0.53 20.30
N GLY A 84 11.21 -0.35 21.53
CA GLY A 84 12.53 -0.84 21.96
C GLY A 84 13.72 -0.01 21.46
N VAL A 85 13.45 1.18 20.93
CA VAL A 85 14.47 2.12 20.43
C VAL A 85 14.72 3.19 21.50
N ASP A 86 15.98 3.53 21.76
CA ASP A 86 16.33 4.65 22.64
C ASP A 86 16.19 5.98 21.86
N PRO A 87 15.24 6.87 22.24
CA PRO A 87 15.07 8.16 21.56
C PRO A 87 16.32 9.05 21.57
N ALA A 88 17.21 8.90 22.57
CA ALA A 88 18.43 9.70 22.67
C ALA A 88 19.46 9.34 21.58
N MET A 89 19.38 8.13 21.03
CA MET A 89 20.29 7.64 19.98
C MET A 89 19.83 8.00 18.56
N ILE A 90 18.61 8.53 18.41
CA ILE A 90 18.03 8.86 17.11
C ILE A 90 18.30 10.33 16.81
N LYS A 91 18.98 10.63 15.71
CA LYS A 91 19.16 12.02 15.25
C LYS A 91 17.85 12.49 14.61
N HIS A 92 17.21 13.51 15.19
CA HIS A 92 15.92 14.04 14.73
C HIS A 92 15.80 15.55 15.00
N ARG A 93 14.83 16.21 14.36
CA ARG A 93 14.51 17.62 14.61
C ARG A 93 13.58 17.71 15.83
N LYS A 94 13.87 18.61 16.78
CA LYS A 94 12.96 18.88 17.90
C LYS A 94 11.92 19.95 17.53
N PRO A 95 10.68 19.87 18.04
CA PRO A 95 9.73 20.96 17.93
C PRO A 95 10.14 22.17 18.75
N THR A 96 9.53 23.32 18.44
CA THR A 96 9.68 24.54 19.23
C THR A 96 9.20 24.32 20.67
N GLY A 97 10.01 24.75 21.64
CA GLY A 97 9.69 24.61 23.07
C GLY A 97 10.20 23.32 23.75
N VAL A 98 11.10 22.58 23.10
CA VAL A 98 11.78 21.36 23.60
C VAL A 98 13.29 21.49 23.52
#